data_AF-A0A1V6H116-F1
#
_entry.id   AF-A0A1V6H116-F1
#
_cell.length_a   1.000
_cell.length_b   1.000
_cell.length_c   1.000
_cell.angle_alpha   90.00
_cell.angle_beta   90.00
_cell.angle_gamma   90.00
#
_symmetry.space_group_name_H-M   'P 1'
#
loop_
_entity.id
_entity.type
_entity.pdbx_description
1 polymer ?
#
loop_
_entity_poly.entity_id
_entity_poly.type
_entity_poly.pdbx_seq_one_letter_code
_entity_poly.pdbx_strand_id
1 'polypeptide(L)'
;MLAALCGAALAAGAQVRRSSRNVQPLTRRPDTGASGVQSDNTGLGVAVPKKEPAAETVTRVAYLGPRTGWGIVKSASPYYAPDGKRLGTLPGGTLFTYNNVKPSSRNDVLVCLLRRGAKPEGPFLLDCTDIAGYEGDPATVDAELVAQLQRYFTLNGRLAERRAALEEAAYAKNPHFETARDAQHAYQASIEKAADMEREMNGLTGARKSKALDALRAFKYEQAALKTQADRAAAAYKAWKDAHPLDPAALAADSRLQALRAEREEARKPVAHLIPDAP
;
A
#
# COMPACT_ATOMS: atom_id res chain seq x y z
N MET A 1 15.82 18.03 1.44
CA MET A 1 14.62 17.22 1.09
C MET A 1 14.87 16.31 -0.14
N LEU A 2 16.06 15.71 -0.28
CA LEU A 2 16.40 14.82 -1.42
C LEU A 2 16.87 13.41 -0.99
N ALA A 3 17.03 13.15 0.31
CA ALA A 3 17.50 11.86 0.82
C ALA A 3 16.44 10.73 0.73
N ALA A 4 15.15 11.07 0.75
CA ALA A 4 14.07 10.08 0.80
C ALA A 4 13.77 9.37 -0.54
N LEU A 5 14.27 9.87 -1.67
CA LEU A 5 14.02 9.30 -3.00
C LEU A 5 15.04 8.21 -3.38
N CYS A 6 16.26 8.24 -2.82
CA CYS A 6 17.29 7.25 -3.16
C CYS A 6 17.13 5.93 -2.38
N GLY A 7 16.62 5.97 -1.15
CA GLY A 7 16.40 4.76 -0.34
C GLY A 7 15.34 3.82 -0.92
N ALA A 8 14.32 4.36 -1.59
CA ALA A 8 13.24 3.58 -2.19
C ALA A 8 13.63 2.93 -3.53
N ALA A 9 14.57 3.51 -4.28
CA ALA A 9 14.97 3.01 -5.60
C ALA A 9 15.93 1.82 -5.52
N LEU A 10 16.75 1.71 -4.47
CA LEU A 10 17.78 0.67 -4.34
C LEU A 10 17.27 -0.65 -3.73
N ALA A 11 16.01 -0.70 -3.27
CA ALA A 11 15.44 -1.86 -2.57
C ALA A 11 14.24 -2.51 -3.29
N ALA A 12 14.08 -2.29 -4.59
CA ALA A 12 13.06 -2.97 -5.40
C ALA A 12 13.49 -4.41 -5.73
N GLY A 13 13.69 -5.24 -4.70
CA GLY A 13 13.64 -6.68 -4.85
C GLY A 13 12.18 -7.07 -5.10
N ALA A 14 11.81 -7.25 -6.37
CA ALA A 14 10.53 -7.84 -6.74
C ALA A 14 10.48 -9.29 -6.24
N GLN A 15 10.06 -9.51 -5.00
CA GLN A 15 9.58 -10.81 -4.57
C GLN A 15 8.22 -11.03 -5.22
N VAL A 16 8.24 -11.76 -6.33
CA VAL A 16 7.07 -12.38 -6.92
C VAL A 16 6.55 -13.40 -5.92
N ARG A 17 5.67 -12.99 -5.01
CA ARG A 17 4.75 -13.92 -4.34
C ARG A 17 3.64 -14.22 -5.34
N ARG A 18 3.87 -15.23 -6.19
CA ARG A 18 2.76 -15.95 -6.83
C ARG A 18 2.04 -16.69 -5.69
N SER A 19 0.97 -16.09 -5.20
CA SER A 19 0.00 -16.82 -4.37
C SER A 19 -0.67 -17.84 -5.29
N SER A 20 -0.40 -19.10 -5.01
CA SER A 20 -0.97 -20.26 -5.67
C SER A 20 -2.49 -20.26 -5.53
N ARG A 21 -3.18 -20.47 -6.65
CA ARG A 21 -4.60 -20.84 -6.68
C ARG A 21 -4.78 -22.11 -5.84
N ASN A 22 -5.26 -21.97 -4.61
CA ASN A 22 -5.89 -23.09 -3.91
C ASN A 22 -7.40 -22.97 -4.12
N VAL A 23 -7.86 -23.58 -5.21
CA VAL A 23 -9.26 -24.00 -5.33
C VAL A 23 -9.37 -25.26 -4.47
N GLN A 24 -10.00 -25.16 -3.30
CA GLN A 24 -10.54 -26.33 -2.64
C GLN A 24 -12.07 -26.25 -2.68
N PRO A 25 -12.75 -27.16 -3.40
CA PRO A 25 -14.19 -27.27 -3.34
C PRO A 25 -14.57 -28.00 -2.05
N LEU A 26 -15.21 -27.30 -1.11
CA LEU A 26 -15.89 -27.97 0.00
C LEU A 26 -17.18 -28.58 -0.55
N THR A 27 -17.07 -29.89 -0.76
CA THR A 27 -18.10 -30.80 -1.19
C THR A 27 -19.28 -30.78 -0.22
N ARG A 28 -20.45 -30.52 -0.79
CA ARG A 28 -21.78 -30.71 -0.23
C ARG A 28 -21.93 -32.10 0.39
N ARG A 29 -22.50 -32.18 1.60
CA ARG A 29 -23.02 -33.43 2.20
C ARG A 29 -24.04 -33.08 3.30
N PRO A 30 -24.97 -34.00 3.63
CA PRO A 30 -26.21 -34.21 2.87
C PRO A 30 -27.45 -33.91 3.72
N ASP A 31 -28.59 -33.83 3.03
CA ASP A 31 -29.92 -33.87 3.63
C ASP A 31 -30.10 -35.05 4.58
N THR A 32 -30.65 -34.79 5.76
CA THR A 32 -31.42 -35.76 6.53
C THR A 32 -32.71 -35.07 6.94
N GLY A 33 -33.83 -35.57 6.43
CA GLY A 33 -35.14 -34.95 6.58
C GLY A 33 -36.02 -35.57 7.68
N ALA A 34 -37.23 -35.00 7.74
CA ALA A 34 -38.45 -35.42 8.45
C ALA A 34 -38.40 -35.30 9.99
N SER A 35 -39.43 -34.87 10.72
CA SER A 35 -40.85 -34.61 10.45
C SER A 35 -41.45 -34.02 11.74
N GLY A 36 -42.48 -33.19 11.65
CA GLY A 36 -43.27 -32.77 12.82
C GLY A 36 -44.36 -31.77 12.45
N VAL A 37 -45.52 -32.29 12.05
CA VAL A 37 -46.77 -31.56 11.82
C VAL A 37 -47.43 -31.29 13.17
N GLN A 38 -47.83 -30.04 13.45
CA GLN A 38 -49.11 -29.80 14.14
C GLN A 38 -49.66 -28.38 13.91
N SER A 39 -50.92 -28.38 13.47
CA SER A 39 -51.86 -27.29 13.30
C SER A 39 -52.44 -26.88 14.65
N ASP A 40 -52.67 -25.58 14.89
CA ASP A 40 -54.02 -25.01 15.09
C ASP A 40 -54.01 -23.51 15.43
N ASN A 41 -55.04 -22.85 14.93
CA ASN A 41 -55.36 -21.42 15.03
C ASN A 41 -55.56 -20.92 16.48
N THR A 42 -55.34 -19.62 16.72
CA THR A 42 -56.37 -18.55 16.82
C THR A 42 -55.90 -17.42 17.75
N GLY A 43 -56.07 -16.16 17.33
CA GLY A 43 -56.53 -15.10 18.24
C GLY A 43 -55.52 -14.05 18.76
N LEU A 44 -55.65 -12.84 18.19
CA LEU A 44 -55.51 -11.51 18.81
C LEU A 44 -54.27 -11.15 19.63
N GLY A 45 -53.57 -10.12 19.15
CA GLY A 45 -52.65 -9.31 19.94
C GLY A 45 -51.81 -8.38 19.10
N VAL A 46 -52.41 -7.31 18.56
CA VAL A 46 -51.66 -6.21 17.95
C VAL A 46 -50.89 -5.49 19.06
N ALA A 47 -49.61 -5.80 19.17
CA ALA A 47 -48.62 -4.95 19.84
C ALA A 47 -47.58 -4.59 18.79
N VAL A 48 -47.67 -3.38 18.25
CA VAL A 48 -46.61 -2.80 17.42
C VAL A 48 -45.40 -2.62 18.33
N PRO A 49 -44.29 -3.36 18.14
CA PRO A 49 -43.07 -3.03 18.83
C PRO A 49 -42.51 -1.78 18.16
N LYS A 50 -42.38 -0.73 18.98
CA LYS A 50 -41.65 0.50 18.70
C LYS A 50 -40.33 0.11 18.03
N LYS A 51 -40.16 0.50 16.76
CA LYS A 51 -38.97 0.27 15.96
C LYS A 51 -37.81 1.04 16.59
N GLU A 52 -37.12 0.42 17.53
CA GLU A 52 -35.75 0.81 17.86
C GLU A 52 -34.94 0.77 16.56
N PRO A 53 -34.14 1.80 16.25
CA PRO A 53 -33.26 1.72 15.09
C PRO A 53 -32.33 0.52 15.35
N ALA A 54 -32.47 -0.50 14.50
CA ALA A 54 -31.56 -1.62 14.49
C ALA A 54 -30.14 -1.06 14.44
N ALA A 55 -29.30 -1.41 15.42
CA ALA A 55 -27.89 -1.12 15.36
C ALA A 55 -27.37 -1.70 14.04
N GLU A 56 -27.06 -0.84 13.08
CA GLU A 56 -26.58 -1.27 11.76
C GLU A 56 -25.27 -2.02 12.00
N THR A 57 -25.34 -3.35 11.82
CA THR A 57 -24.20 -4.24 11.98
C THR A 57 -23.21 -3.95 10.86
N VAL A 58 -22.14 -3.22 11.17
CA VAL A 58 -21.00 -3.02 10.27
C VAL A 58 -20.44 -4.40 9.93
N THR A 59 -20.70 -4.85 8.70
CA THR A 59 -20.17 -6.13 8.21
C THR A 59 -18.80 -5.88 7.62
N ARG A 60 -17.78 -6.54 8.20
CA ARG A 60 -16.41 -6.50 7.69
C ARG A 60 -16.36 -7.21 6.34
N VAL A 61 -15.80 -6.55 5.34
CA VAL A 61 -15.53 -7.18 4.04
C VAL A 61 -14.10 -7.67 4.02
N ALA A 62 -13.93 -8.99 4.11
CA ALA A 62 -12.67 -9.66 3.84
C ALA A 62 -12.47 -9.84 2.32
N TYR A 63 -12.16 -8.75 1.61
CA TYR A 63 -11.71 -8.70 0.21
C TYR A 63 -12.71 -9.17 -0.88
N LEU A 64 -12.89 -8.34 -1.93
CA LEU A 64 -13.97 -8.36 -2.94
C LEU A 64 -15.38 -8.08 -2.36
N GLY A 65 -15.49 -7.01 -1.58
CA GLY A 65 -16.77 -6.39 -1.25
C GLY A 65 -17.28 -5.44 -2.32
N PRO A 66 -18.47 -4.85 -2.10
CA PRO A 66 -19.26 -4.14 -3.12
C PRO A 66 -18.44 -3.11 -3.90
N ARG A 67 -18.85 -2.84 -5.14
CA ARG A 67 -18.23 -1.79 -5.98
C ARG A 67 -18.19 -0.42 -5.28
N THR A 68 -18.97 -0.23 -4.22
CA THR A 68 -19.08 0.99 -3.44
C THR A 68 -18.95 0.68 -1.95
N GLY A 69 -18.30 1.56 -1.19
CA GLY A 69 -18.20 1.43 0.26
C GLY A 69 -17.28 2.47 0.85
N TRP A 70 -16.67 2.15 1.98
CA TRP A 70 -15.69 3.01 2.63
C TRP A 70 -14.54 2.25 3.25
N GLY A 71 -13.48 2.95 3.59
CA GLY A 71 -12.31 2.29 4.13
C GLY A 71 -11.34 3.22 4.80
N ILE A 72 -10.35 2.59 5.42
CA ILE A 72 -9.27 3.24 6.13
C ILE A 72 -7.94 2.66 5.65
N VAL A 73 -6.96 3.53 5.41
CA VAL A 73 -5.58 3.11 5.08
C VAL A 73 -4.97 2.37 6.28
N LYS A 74 -4.48 1.14 6.09
CA LYS A 74 -4.00 0.26 7.17
C LYS A 74 -2.75 0.80 7.89
N SER A 75 -1.81 1.37 7.14
CA SER A 75 -0.51 1.81 7.65
C SER A 75 0.05 2.99 6.88
N ALA A 76 0.32 2.81 5.59
CA ALA A 76 0.61 3.89 4.66
C ALA A 76 0.29 3.35 3.26
N SER A 77 -0.22 4.18 2.37
CA SER A 77 -0.50 3.75 1.00
C SER A 77 -0.14 4.84 -0.01
N PRO A 78 0.64 4.53 -1.05
CA PRO A 78 0.77 5.42 -2.19
C PRO A 78 -0.60 5.70 -2.81
N TYR A 79 -0.84 6.95 -3.19
CA TYR A 79 -2.07 7.32 -3.89
C TYR A 79 -1.76 8.01 -5.20
N TYR A 80 -2.65 7.80 -6.17
CA TYR A 80 -2.44 8.20 -7.55
C TYR A 80 -3.62 9.01 -8.06
N ALA A 81 -3.36 9.88 -9.03
CA ALA A 81 -4.40 10.49 -9.84
C ALA A 81 -5.06 9.43 -10.74
N PRO A 82 -6.26 9.70 -11.29
CA PRO A 82 -6.94 8.78 -12.20
C PRO A 82 -6.16 8.42 -13.47
N ASP A 83 -5.20 9.24 -13.87
CA ASP A 83 -4.27 9.02 -14.98
C ASP A 83 -3.08 8.11 -14.62
N GLY A 84 -2.99 7.66 -13.36
CA GLY A 84 -1.91 6.81 -12.85
C GLY A 84 -0.70 7.58 -12.32
N LYS A 85 -0.69 8.91 -12.34
CA LYS A 85 0.40 9.71 -11.77
C LYS A 85 0.41 9.58 -10.25
N ARG A 86 1.56 9.24 -9.66
CA ARG A 86 1.73 9.20 -8.20
C ARG A 86 1.66 10.61 -7.63
N LEU A 87 0.79 10.81 -6.64
CA LEU A 87 0.58 12.10 -5.98
C LEU A 87 1.23 12.18 -4.60
N GLY A 88 1.49 11.05 -3.96
CA GLY A 88 2.19 10.99 -2.68
C GLY A 88 1.92 9.69 -1.93
N THR A 89 1.94 9.77 -0.61
CA THR A 89 1.63 8.68 0.31
C THR A 89 0.62 9.17 1.34
N LEU A 90 -0.44 8.41 1.57
CA LEU A 90 -1.41 8.66 2.63
C LEU A 90 -0.98 7.96 3.93
N PRO A 91 -1.13 8.62 5.10
CA PRO A 91 -0.85 8.00 6.38
C PRO A 91 -1.95 7.01 6.78
N GLY A 92 -1.61 6.10 7.69
CA GLY A 92 -2.54 5.17 8.32
C GLY A 92 -3.66 5.92 9.06
N GLY A 93 -4.87 5.37 9.01
CA GLY A 93 -6.06 6.03 9.58
C GLY A 93 -6.75 7.03 8.65
N THR A 94 -6.22 7.25 7.44
CA THR A 94 -6.89 8.09 6.43
C THR A 94 -8.21 7.45 6.01
N LEU A 95 -9.32 8.14 6.28
CA LEU A 95 -10.67 7.72 5.93
C LEU A 95 -11.00 8.11 4.48
N PHE A 96 -11.66 7.21 3.76
CA PHE A 96 -12.11 7.43 2.40
C PHE A 96 -13.41 6.68 2.11
N THR A 97 -14.09 7.12 1.06
CA THR A 97 -15.20 6.40 0.42
C THR A 97 -14.75 5.96 -0.96
N TYR A 98 -15.25 4.85 -1.47
CA TYR A 98 -14.95 4.37 -2.81
C TYR A 98 -16.22 3.97 -3.53
N ASN A 99 -16.22 4.12 -4.86
CA ASN A 99 -17.39 3.83 -5.69
C ASN A 99 -17.10 2.93 -6.89
N ASN A 100 -15.84 2.50 -7.03
CA ASN A 100 -15.46 1.52 -8.03
C ASN A 100 -14.16 0.80 -7.65
N VAL A 101 -13.98 -0.38 -8.24
CA VAL A 101 -12.73 -1.16 -8.20
C VAL A 101 -12.29 -1.40 -9.63
N LYS A 102 -11.03 -1.10 -9.95
CA LYS A 102 -10.45 -1.30 -11.28
C LYS A 102 -9.29 -2.29 -11.21
N PRO A 103 -9.20 -3.23 -12.16
CA PRO A 103 -8.02 -4.07 -12.27
C PRO A 103 -6.81 -3.22 -12.66
N SER A 104 -5.64 -3.56 -12.13
CA SER A 104 -4.35 -3.02 -12.58
C SER A 104 -3.36 -4.14 -12.84
N SER A 105 -2.21 -3.81 -13.43
CA SER A 105 -1.14 -4.77 -13.72
C SER A 105 -0.50 -5.39 -12.47
N ARG A 106 -0.71 -4.78 -11.28
CA ARG A 106 -0.13 -5.24 -10.02
C ARG A 106 -1.20 -5.82 -9.09
N ASN A 107 -2.10 -4.97 -8.62
CA ASN A 107 -3.20 -5.28 -7.70
C ASN A 107 -4.44 -4.50 -8.12
N ASP A 108 -5.62 -4.94 -7.71
CA ASP A 108 -6.84 -4.16 -7.90
C ASP A 108 -6.75 -2.82 -7.16
N VAL A 109 -7.27 -1.75 -7.76
CA VAL A 109 -7.25 -0.39 -7.20
C VAL A 109 -8.66 0.16 -7.01
N LEU A 110 -8.87 0.86 -5.89
CA LEU A 110 -10.13 1.55 -5.59
C LEU A 110 -10.13 2.94 -6.22
N VAL A 111 -11.27 3.35 -6.78
CA VAL A 111 -11.54 4.77 -7.10
C VAL A 111 -12.20 5.39 -5.88
N CYS A 112 -11.49 6.29 -5.20
CA CYS A 112 -11.90 6.80 -3.90
C CYS A 112 -11.95 8.33 -3.82
N LEU A 113 -12.81 8.81 -2.91
CA LEU A 113 -12.83 10.18 -2.41
C LEU A 113 -12.32 10.18 -0.96
N LEU A 114 -11.26 10.92 -0.69
CA LEU A 114 -10.67 11.07 0.63
C LEU A 114 -11.51 12.03 1.47
N ARG A 115 -11.71 11.71 2.75
CA ARG A 115 -12.34 12.63 3.71
C ARG A 115 -11.25 13.32 4.53
N ARG A 116 -10.70 14.42 4.00
CA ARG A 116 -9.74 15.29 4.67
C ARG A 116 -10.34 16.69 4.80
N GLY A 117 -10.70 17.10 6.01
CA GLY A 117 -11.40 18.38 6.24
C GLY A 117 -12.88 18.34 5.84
N ALA A 118 -13.44 19.50 5.50
CA ALA A 118 -14.89 19.68 5.35
C ALA A 118 -15.47 19.15 4.02
N LYS A 119 -14.65 18.98 2.97
CA LYS A 119 -15.09 18.52 1.66
C LYS A 119 -14.35 17.26 1.23
N PRO A 120 -15.02 16.28 0.61
CA PRO A 120 -14.35 15.14 0.00
C PRO A 120 -13.39 15.59 -1.11
N GLU A 121 -12.21 14.99 -1.18
CA GLU A 121 -11.20 15.25 -2.20
C GLU A 121 -11.02 14.04 -3.13
N GLY A 122 -10.91 14.26 -4.43
CA GLY A 122 -10.65 13.20 -5.41
C GLY A 122 -11.36 13.44 -6.75
N PRO A 123 -11.45 12.41 -7.61
CA PRO A 123 -11.13 11.00 -7.36
C PRO A 123 -9.63 10.69 -7.33
N PHE A 124 -9.25 9.71 -6.51
CA PHE A 124 -7.90 9.14 -6.44
C PHE A 124 -7.94 7.62 -6.58
N LEU A 125 -6.77 7.01 -6.83
CA LEU A 125 -6.58 5.56 -6.87
C LEU A 125 -5.77 5.09 -5.66
N LEU A 126 -6.24 4.02 -5.01
CA LEU A 126 -5.57 3.35 -3.88
C LEU A 126 -5.48 1.84 -4.10
N ASP A 127 -4.38 1.22 -3.65
CA ASP A 127 -4.22 -0.23 -3.72
C ASP A 127 -5.14 -0.92 -2.70
N CYS A 128 -5.89 -1.93 -3.15
CA CYS A 128 -6.78 -2.71 -2.29
C CYS A 128 -6.02 -3.49 -1.20
N THR A 129 -4.71 -3.75 -1.35
CA THR A 129 -3.93 -4.47 -0.32
C THR A 129 -3.69 -3.62 0.93
N ASP A 130 -3.61 -2.31 0.76
CA ASP A 130 -3.18 -1.37 1.79
C ASP A 130 -4.34 -0.82 2.64
N ILE A 131 -5.57 -1.24 2.34
CA ILE A 131 -6.79 -0.67 2.92
C ILE A 131 -7.63 -1.70 3.67
N ALA A 132 -8.27 -1.26 4.74
CA ALA A 132 -9.36 -1.97 5.40
C ALA A 132 -10.69 -1.43 4.85
N GLY A 133 -11.42 -2.25 4.10
CA GLY A 133 -12.68 -1.87 3.46
C GLY A 133 -13.91 -2.38 4.22
N TYR A 134 -14.97 -1.58 4.19
CA TYR A 134 -16.25 -1.80 4.85
C TYR A 134 -17.39 -1.44 3.88
N GLU A 135 -18.56 -2.05 4.08
CA GLU A 135 -19.77 -1.71 3.32
C GLU A 135 -20.45 -0.45 3.86
N GLY A 136 -21.28 0.19 3.03
CA GLY A 136 -22.11 1.34 3.44
C GLY A 136 -21.41 2.70 3.33
N ASP A 137 -21.87 3.66 4.13
CA ASP A 137 -21.30 5.01 4.27
C ASP A 137 -20.83 5.20 5.72
N PRO A 138 -19.62 5.71 5.97
CA PRO A 138 -19.13 5.92 7.33
C PRO A 138 -19.97 6.95 8.10
N ALA A 139 -20.80 7.75 7.43
CA ALA A 139 -21.74 8.67 8.07
C ALA A 139 -22.98 7.97 8.67
N THR A 140 -23.29 6.74 8.27
CA THR A 140 -24.40 5.95 8.86
C THR A 140 -23.93 5.06 10.01
N VAL A 141 -22.61 4.94 10.17
CA VAL A 141 -21.97 4.18 11.25
C VAL A 141 -21.79 5.07 12.47
N ASP A 142 -21.81 4.46 13.67
CA ASP A 142 -21.45 5.15 14.90
C ASP A 142 -20.10 5.88 14.77
N ALA A 143 -20.12 7.18 15.01
CA ALA A 143 -18.96 8.05 14.87
C ALA A 143 -17.84 7.65 15.84
N GLU A 144 -18.17 7.15 17.03
CA GLU A 144 -17.18 6.67 17.98
C GLU A 144 -16.46 5.42 17.43
N LEU A 145 -17.21 4.46 16.88
CA LEU A 145 -16.65 3.27 16.24
C LEU A 145 -15.70 3.63 15.08
N VAL A 146 -16.10 4.56 14.20
CA VAL A 146 -15.25 5.04 13.10
C VAL A 146 -13.98 5.71 13.65
N ALA A 147 -14.10 6.55 14.69
CA ALA A 147 -12.97 7.20 15.32
C ALA A 147 -11.99 6.19 15.96
N GLN A 148 -12.49 5.13 16.60
CA GLN A 148 -11.65 4.06 17.16
C GLN A 148 -10.91 3.28 16.06
N LEU A 149 -11.57 2.98 14.94
CA LEU A 149 -10.91 2.37 13.78
C LEU A 149 -9.81 3.27 13.20
N GLN A 150 -10.11 4.56 13.02
CA GLN A 150 -9.11 5.53 12.54
C GLN A 150 -7.91 5.60 13.50
N ARG A 151 -8.16 5.67 14.82
CA ARG A 151 -7.11 5.69 15.84
C ARG A 151 -6.23 4.44 15.77
N TYR A 152 -6.83 3.25 15.66
CA TYR A 152 -6.09 1.99 15.53
C TYR A 152 -5.17 2.01 14.29
N PHE A 153 -5.70 2.38 13.11
CA PHE A 153 -4.90 2.40 11.89
C PHE A 153 -3.89 3.54 11.82
N THR A 154 -4.13 4.68 12.47
CA THR A 154 -3.12 5.73 12.67
C THR A 154 -1.95 5.23 13.50
N LEU A 155 -2.21 4.46 14.56
CA LEU A 155 -1.16 3.85 15.38
C LEU A 155 -0.37 2.80 14.58
N ASN A 156 -1.01 2.03 13.70
CA ASN A 156 -0.31 1.15 12.76
C ASN A 156 0.63 1.92 11.83
N GLY A 157 0.16 3.05 11.26
CA GLY A 157 1.00 3.92 10.44
C GLY A 157 2.21 4.44 11.19
N ARG A 158 2.00 4.95 12.41
CA ARG A 158 3.09 5.44 13.29
C ARG A 158 4.10 4.35 13.66
N LEU A 159 3.64 3.11 13.90
CA LEU A 159 4.52 1.97 14.15
C LEU A 159 5.39 1.66 12.93
N ALA A 160 4.80 1.64 11.73
CA ALA A 160 5.54 1.42 10.49
C ALA A 160 6.53 2.55 10.22
N GLU A 161 6.14 3.82 10.41
CA GLU A 161 7.01 4.98 10.30
C GLU A 161 8.20 4.91 11.27
N ARG A 162 7.96 4.59 12.55
CA ARG A 162 9.03 4.47 13.54
C ARG A 162 9.98 3.34 13.18
N ARG A 163 9.46 2.19 12.73
CA ARG A 163 10.29 1.07 12.27
C ARG A 163 11.13 1.49 11.06
N ALA A 164 10.52 2.10 10.05
CA ALA A 164 11.23 2.58 8.87
C ALA A 164 12.33 3.60 9.22
N ALA A 165 12.09 4.49 10.19
CA ALA A 165 13.10 5.44 10.66
C ALA A 165 14.29 4.75 11.37
N LEU A 166 14.04 3.69 12.15
CA LEU A 166 15.11 2.88 12.75
C LEU A 166 15.88 2.11 11.68
N GLU A 167 15.18 1.60 10.67
CA GLU A 167 15.79 0.93 9.52
C GLU A 167 16.68 1.89 8.73
N GLU A 168 16.20 3.10 8.43
CA GLU A 168 16.97 4.15 7.79
C GLU A 168 18.22 4.55 8.60
N ALA A 169 18.08 4.72 9.91
CA ALA A 169 19.21 5.02 10.80
C ALA A 169 20.26 3.89 10.84
N ALA A 170 19.82 2.63 10.74
CA ALA A 170 20.73 1.50 10.62
C ALA A 170 21.42 1.48 9.24
N TYR A 171 20.67 1.75 8.17
CA TYR A 171 21.20 1.78 6.81
C TYR A 171 22.11 2.97 6.53
N ALA A 172 21.98 4.06 7.26
CA ALA A 172 22.92 5.18 7.20
C ALA A 172 24.36 4.76 7.60
N LYS A 173 24.52 3.64 8.30
CA LYS A 173 25.82 3.04 8.63
C LYS A 173 26.40 2.17 7.50
N ASN A 174 25.66 1.97 6.42
CA ASN A 174 26.10 1.15 5.30
C ASN A 174 27.26 1.85 4.56
N PRO A 175 28.47 1.28 4.54
CA PRO A 175 29.63 1.91 3.90
C PRO A 175 29.46 2.06 2.38
N HIS A 176 28.54 1.31 1.77
CA HIS A 176 28.25 1.36 0.34
C HIS A 176 27.16 2.37 -0.03
N PHE A 177 26.54 3.06 0.93
CA PHE A 177 25.43 3.98 0.67
C PHE A 177 25.81 5.09 -0.31
N GLU A 178 26.87 5.84 -0.02
CA GLU A 178 27.35 6.95 -0.86
C GLU A 178 27.75 6.43 -2.25
N THR A 179 28.49 5.32 -2.32
CA THR A 179 28.93 4.72 -3.58
C THR A 179 27.74 4.26 -4.45
N ALA A 180 26.72 3.65 -3.85
CA ALA A 180 25.52 3.23 -4.58
C ALA A 180 24.71 4.44 -5.08
N ARG A 181 24.59 5.49 -4.25
CA ARG A 181 23.91 6.74 -4.64
C ARG A 181 24.61 7.40 -5.82
N ASP A 182 25.92 7.57 -5.73
CA ASP A 182 26.70 8.31 -6.73
C ASP A 182 26.76 7.54 -8.07
N ALA A 183 26.91 6.21 -8.02
CA ALA A 183 26.87 5.36 -9.22
C ALA A 183 25.49 5.40 -9.91
N GLN A 184 24.40 5.38 -9.13
CA GLN A 184 23.05 5.52 -9.67
C GLN A 184 22.83 6.91 -10.30
N HIS A 185 23.32 7.97 -9.65
CA HIS A 185 23.23 9.32 -10.18
C HIS A 185 24.01 9.48 -11.49
N ALA A 186 25.22 8.93 -11.56
CA ALA A 186 26.03 8.93 -12.78
C ALA A 186 25.35 8.16 -13.93
N TYR A 187 24.74 7.01 -13.63
CA TYR A 187 23.97 6.27 -14.64
C TYR A 187 22.75 7.04 -15.11
N GLN A 188 21.99 7.66 -14.21
CA GLN A 188 20.82 8.47 -14.57
C GLN A 188 21.21 9.68 -15.45
N ALA A 189 22.26 10.41 -15.07
CA ALA A 189 22.79 11.51 -15.86
C ALA A 189 23.25 11.05 -17.26
N SER A 190 23.75 9.81 -17.39
CA SER A 190 24.10 9.24 -18.70
C SER A 190 22.87 8.98 -19.58
N ILE A 191 21.74 8.59 -18.99
CA ILE A 191 20.48 8.37 -19.73
C ILE A 191 19.98 9.71 -20.28
N GLU A 192 20.02 10.76 -19.46
CA GLU A 192 19.63 12.11 -19.87
C GLU A 192 20.52 12.63 -20.99
N LYS A 193 21.84 12.49 -20.85
CA LYS A 193 22.81 12.86 -21.90
C LYS A 193 22.59 12.09 -23.19
N ALA A 194 22.31 10.79 -23.13
CA ALA A 194 22.00 9.99 -24.32
C ALA A 194 20.74 10.49 -25.03
N ALA A 195 19.70 10.86 -24.27
CA ALA A 195 18.47 11.41 -24.81
C ALA A 195 18.67 12.81 -25.44
N ASP A 196 19.53 13.65 -24.86
CA ASP A 196 19.95 14.92 -25.47
C ASP A 196 20.67 14.70 -26.81
N MET A 197 21.65 13.78 -26.84
CA MET A 197 22.38 13.43 -28.06
C MET A 197 21.47 12.86 -29.15
N GLU A 198 20.47 12.05 -28.79
CA GLU A 198 19.45 11.55 -29.72
C GLU A 198 18.60 12.69 -30.30
N ARG A 199 18.18 13.65 -29.47
CA ARG A 199 17.46 14.84 -29.92
C ARG A 199 18.29 15.69 -30.87
N GLU A 200 19.55 15.95 -30.54
CA GLU A 200 20.47 16.71 -31.38
C GLU A 200 20.69 16.00 -32.74
N MET A 201 21.00 14.71 -32.71
CA MET A 201 21.20 13.89 -33.92
C MET A 201 19.98 13.92 -34.85
N ASN A 202 18.77 13.88 -34.31
CA ASN A 202 17.53 13.91 -35.11
C ASN A 202 17.31 15.24 -35.82
N GLY A 203 17.90 16.34 -35.34
CA GLY A 203 17.90 17.64 -36.02
C GLY A 203 18.96 17.80 -37.11
N LEU A 204 19.88 16.85 -37.25
CA LEU A 204 20.98 16.90 -38.23
C LEU A 204 20.65 16.11 -39.51
N THR A 205 21.34 16.44 -40.60
CA THR A 205 21.24 15.75 -41.90
C THR A 205 22.62 15.40 -42.47
N GLY A 206 22.65 14.46 -43.42
CA GLY A 206 23.86 14.08 -44.16
C GLY A 206 25.03 13.63 -43.27
N ALA A 207 26.25 14.08 -43.61
CA ALA A 207 27.48 13.70 -42.91
C ALA A 207 27.48 14.08 -41.41
N ARG A 208 26.83 15.19 -41.04
CA ARG A 208 26.72 15.63 -39.63
C ARG A 208 25.90 14.64 -38.81
N LYS A 209 24.81 14.12 -39.37
CA LYS A 209 23.99 13.09 -38.74
C LYS A 209 24.77 11.79 -38.53
N SER A 210 25.55 11.35 -39.53
CA SER A 210 26.39 10.15 -39.41
C SER A 210 27.39 10.29 -38.25
N LYS A 211 28.10 11.42 -38.17
CA LYS A 211 29.07 11.68 -37.09
C LYS A 211 28.40 11.70 -35.70
N ALA A 212 27.24 12.33 -35.57
CA ALA A 212 26.47 12.36 -34.32
C ALA A 212 25.97 10.96 -33.92
N LEU A 213 25.58 10.14 -34.89
CA LEU A 213 25.12 8.77 -34.66
C LEU A 213 26.28 7.87 -34.18
N ASP A 214 27.47 8.01 -34.75
CA ASP A 214 28.65 7.27 -34.30
C ASP A 214 29.09 7.70 -32.89
N ALA A 215 29.03 9.01 -32.58
CA ALA A 215 29.27 9.52 -31.23
C ALA A 215 28.24 8.99 -30.21
N LEU A 216 26.97 8.92 -30.58
CA LEU A 216 25.91 8.33 -29.74
C LEU A 216 26.16 6.84 -29.51
N ARG A 217 26.58 6.08 -30.53
CA ARG A 217 26.93 4.66 -30.39
C ARG A 217 28.10 4.49 -29.42
N ALA A 218 29.17 5.27 -29.58
CA ALA A 218 30.31 5.26 -28.66
C ALA A 218 29.87 5.55 -27.22
N PHE A 219 29.05 6.58 -27.03
CA PHE A 219 28.53 6.93 -25.71
C PHE A 219 27.62 5.84 -25.09
N LYS A 220 26.81 5.14 -25.89
CA LYS A 220 26.01 4.00 -25.39
C LYS A 220 26.87 2.84 -24.89
N TYR A 221 28.07 2.63 -25.43
CA TYR A 221 29.02 1.66 -24.86
C TYR A 221 29.53 2.11 -23.49
N GLU A 222 29.84 3.40 -23.31
CA GLU A 222 30.23 3.95 -21.99
C GLU A 222 29.09 3.85 -20.97
N GLN A 223 27.86 4.08 -21.40
CA GLN A 223 26.66 3.92 -20.57
C GLN A 223 26.52 2.48 -20.04
N ALA A 224 26.92 1.46 -20.80
CA ALA A 224 26.90 0.08 -20.33
C ALA A 224 27.86 -0.15 -19.14
N ALA A 225 29.02 0.53 -19.13
CA ALA A 225 29.95 0.50 -18.01
C ALA A 225 29.36 1.19 -16.77
N LEU A 226 28.74 2.37 -16.94
CA LEU A 226 28.05 3.08 -15.87
C LEU A 226 26.90 2.26 -15.27
N LYS A 227 26.12 1.59 -16.11
CA LYS A 227 25.07 0.67 -15.67
C LYS A 227 25.65 -0.47 -14.83
N THR A 228 26.73 -1.10 -15.31
CA THR A 228 27.39 -2.20 -14.59
C THR A 228 27.92 -1.75 -13.23
N GLN A 229 28.48 -0.54 -13.15
CA GLN A 229 28.95 0.05 -11.91
C GLN A 229 27.78 0.32 -10.94
N ALA A 230 26.68 0.88 -11.42
CA ALA A 230 25.47 1.11 -10.64
C ALA A 230 24.89 -0.22 -10.10
N ASP A 231 24.76 -1.23 -10.95
CA ASP A 231 24.27 -2.56 -10.57
C ASP A 231 25.17 -3.22 -9.51
N ARG A 232 26.50 -3.12 -9.66
CA ARG A 232 27.47 -3.66 -8.69
C ARG A 232 27.38 -2.93 -7.35
N ALA A 233 27.31 -1.60 -7.35
CA ALA A 233 27.22 -0.81 -6.13
C ALA A 233 25.88 -1.06 -5.41
N ALA A 234 24.77 -1.17 -6.14
CA ALA A 234 23.47 -1.56 -5.60
C ALA A 234 23.49 -2.97 -5.00
N ALA A 235 24.16 -3.93 -5.65
CA ALA A 235 24.32 -5.28 -5.13
C ALA A 235 25.13 -5.31 -3.83
N ALA A 236 26.24 -4.56 -3.75
CA ALA A 236 27.05 -4.45 -2.53
C ALA A 236 26.27 -3.80 -1.38
N TYR A 237 25.54 -2.72 -1.67
CA TYR A 237 24.64 -2.07 -0.71
C TYR A 237 23.59 -3.05 -0.18
N LYS A 238 22.94 -3.81 -1.06
CA LYS A 238 21.95 -4.83 -0.71
C LYS A 238 22.55 -5.97 0.10
N ALA A 239 23.67 -6.53 -0.33
CA ALA A 239 24.35 -7.62 0.37
C ALA A 239 24.71 -7.22 1.81
N TRP A 240 25.17 -5.98 2.01
CA TRP A 240 25.40 -5.46 3.36
C TRP A 240 24.12 -5.38 4.18
N LYS A 241 23.00 -4.90 3.60
CA LYS A 241 21.70 -4.84 4.30
C LYS A 241 21.20 -6.23 4.69
N ASP A 242 21.33 -7.20 3.80
CA ASP A 242 20.90 -8.57 4.04
C ASP A 242 21.77 -9.24 5.12
N ALA A 243 23.07 -8.90 5.20
CA ALA A 243 24.00 -9.37 6.22
C ALA A 243 23.87 -8.63 7.58
N HIS A 244 23.29 -7.43 7.60
CA HIS A 244 23.09 -6.61 8.80
C HIS A 244 21.59 -6.32 9.00
N PRO A 245 20.77 -7.36 9.21
CA PRO A 245 19.37 -7.15 9.56
C PRO A 245 19.29 -6.38 10.88
N LEU A 246 18.22 -5.60 11.05
CA LEU A 246 18.00 -4.94 12.32
C LEU A 246 17.85 -5.98 13.42
N ASP A 247 18.61 -5.78 14.49
CA ASP A 247 18.52 -6.61 15.68
C ASP A 247 17.08 -6.59 16.24
N PRO A 248 16.37 -7.74 16.26
CA PRO A 248 15.03 -7.81 16.83
C PRO A 248 14.98 -7.37 18.30
N ALA A 249 16.05 -7.58 19.07
CA ALA A 249 16.12 -7.14 20.46
C ALA A 249 16.17 -5.62 20.57
N ALA A 250 16.94 -4.94 19.70
CA ALA A 250 16.94 -3.48 19.61
C ALA A 250 15.56 -2.91 19.22
N LEU A 251 14.84 -3.56 18.30
CA LEU A 251 13.47 -3.18 17.94
C LEU A 251 12.44 -3.45 19.06
N ALA A 252 12.68 -4.47 19.88
CA ALA A 252 11.86 -4.78 21.04
C ALA A 252 12.12 -3.79 22.19
N ALA A 253 13.36 -3.33 22.35
CA ALA A 253 13.80 -2.41 23.40
C ALA A 253 13.50 -0.93 23.12
N ASP A 254 13.16 -0.55 21.88
CA ASP A 254 12.78 0.83 21.55
C ASP A 254 11.52 1.25 22.32
N SER A 255 11.69 2.18 23.28
CA SER A 255 10.63 2.63 24.19
C SER A 255 9.46 3.26 23.45
N ARG A 256 9.72 3.94 22.32
CA ARG A 256 8.67 4.54 21.49
C ARG A 256 7.85 3.49 20.75
N LEU A 257 8.47 2.44 20.21
CA LEU A 257 7.74 1.29 19.65
C LEU A 257 6.94 0.56 20.72
N GLN A 258 7.46 0.39 21.93
CA GLN A 258 6.71 -0.21 23.03
C GLN A 258 5.47 0.61 23.40
N ALA A 259 5.62 1.92 23.57
CA ALA A 259 4.50 2.81 23.86
C ALA A 259 3.44 2.77 22.76
N LEU A 260 3.84 2.88 21.48
CA LEU A 260 2.92 2.79 20.35
C LEU A 260 2.22 1.44 20.24
N ARG A 261 2.90 0.33 20.57
CA ARG A 261 2.28 -1.02 20.61
C ARG A 261 1.24 -1.11 21.71
N ALA A 262 1.54 -0.60 22.91
CA ALA A 262 0.58 -0.57 24.02
C ALA A 262 -0.66 0.28 23.68
N GLU A 263 -0.45 1.48 23.14
CA GLU A 263 -1.55 2.35 22.68
C GLU A 263 -2.40 1.67 21.60
N ARG A 264 -1.77 0.95 20.66
CA ARG A 264 -2.48 0.21 19.60
C ARG A 264 -3.32 -0.92 20.18
N GLU A 265 -2.80 -1.71 21.10
CA GLU A 265 -3.58 -2.79 21.72
C GLU A 265 -4.77 -2.24 22.51
N GLU A 266 -4.64 -1.08 23.17
CA GLU A 266 -5.76 -0.42 23.81
C GLU A 266 -6.81 0.04 22.79
N ALA A 267 -6.37 0.67 21.69
CA ALA A 267 -7.25 1.08 20.60
C ALA A 267 -7.89 -0.11 19.86
N ARG A 268 -7.29 -1.30 19.93
CA ARG A 268 -7.79 -2.53 19.29
C ARG A 268 -9.00 -3.11 20.02
N LYS A 269 -9.05 -3.05 21.36
CA LYS A 269 -10.11 -3.67 22.18
C LYS A 269 -11.55 -3.40 21.67
N PRO A 270 -11.97 -2.15 21.40
CA PRO A 270 -13.35 -1.87 20.97
C PRO A 270 -13.65 -2.34 19.54
N VAL A 271 -12.63 -2.47 18.68
CA VAL A 271 -12.80 -2.68 17.23
C VAL A 271 -12.19 -3.99 16.74
N ALA A 272 -11.81 -4.90 17.65
CA ALA A 272 -11.06 -6.11 17.34
C ALA A 272 -11.73 -6.99 16.27
N HIS A 273 -13.07 -7.08 16.30
CA HIS A 273 -13.88 -7.86 15.37
C HIS A 273 -13.97 -7.25 13.95
N LEU A 274 -13.60 -5.97 13.80
CA LEU A 274 -13.65 -5.23 12.53
C LEU A 274 -12.29 -5.13 11.84
N ILE A 275 -11.21 -5.41 12.56
CA ILE A 275 -9.85 -5.32 12.01
C ILE A 275 -9.59 -6.51 11.06
N PRO A 276 -9.03 -6.28 9.86
CA PRO A 276 -8.58 -7.34 8.96
C PRO A 276 -7.54 -8.25 9.62
N ASP A 277 -7.72 -9.56 9.49
CA ASP A 277 -6.68 -10.53 9.85
C ASP A 277 -5.44 -10.27 8.99
N ALA A 278 -4.26 -10.49 9.58
CA ALA A 278 -3.03 -10.40 8.83
C ALA A 278 -3.07 -11.42 7.67
N PRO A 279 -2.70 -11.03 6.44
CA PRO A 279 -2.61 -11.94 5.30
C PRO A 279 -1.55 -13.02 5.49
#